data_AF-A0A453REJ5-F1
#
_entry.id   AF-A0A453REJ5-F1
#
_cell.length_a   1.000
_cell.length_b   1.000
_cell.length_c   1.000
_cell.angle_alpha   90.00
_cell.angle_beta   90.00
_cell.angle_gamma   90.00
#
_symmetry.space_group_name_H-M   'P 1'
#
loop_
_entity.id
_entity.type
_entity.pdbx_description
1 polymer ?
#
loop_
_entity_poly.entity_id
_entity_poly.type
_entity_poly.pdbx_seq_one_letter_code
_entity_poly.pdbx_strand_id
1 'polypeptide(L)'
;MVKEGVWADVDDYLLVEALQKVDAVCIEDVDWDSLLDHRSGEVCRQRWNQMVRAIGGHREKPFIEQVEVLSRRYCPEMIEYRK
;
A
#
# COMPACT_ATOMS: atom_id res chain seq x y z
N MET A 1 -10.39 9.37 -1.76
CA MET A 1 -10.06 8.42 -0.69
C MET A 1 -9.76 9.12 0.63
N VAL A 2 -8.59 9.77 0.82
CA VAL A 2 -8.29 10.44 2.10
C VAL A 2 -9.18 11.65 2.37
N LYS A 3 -9.26 12.58 1.39
CA LYS A 3 -10.15 13.76 1.48
C LYS A 3 -11.64 13.43 1.56
N GLU A 4 -12.01 12.21 1.19
CA GLU A 4 -13.39 11.71 1.23
C GLU A 4 -13.68 10.94 2.53
N GLY A 5 -12.69 10.79 3.42
CA GLY A 5 -12.81 10.04 4.68
C GLY A 5 -12.80 8.52 4.54
N VAL A 6 -12.62 8.00 3.32
CA VAL A 6 -12.63 6.56 3.02
C VAL A 6 -11.30 5.88 3.41
N TRP A 7 -10.21 6.63 3.49
CA TRP A 7 -8.87 6.12 3.79
C TRP A 7 -8.17 7.06 4.77
N ALA A 8 -7.52 6.53 5.81
CA ALA A 8 -6.75 7.35 6.74
C ALA A 8 -5.30 7.45 6.27
N ASP A 9 -4.59 8.53 6.61
CA ASP A 9 -3.18 8.69 6.24
C ASP A 9 -2.31 7.55 6.83
N VAL A 10 -2.67 7.03 8.01
CA VAL A 10 -2.02 5.88 8.64
C VAL A 10 -2.22 4.59 7.85
N ASP A 11 -3.31 4.46 7.09
CA ASP A 11 -3.63 3.23 6.38
C ASP A 11 -2.65 2.96 5.24
N ASP A 12 -2.00 3.98 4.65
CA ASP A 12 -0.95 3.78 3.65
C ASP A 12 0.21 2.92 4.21
N TYR A 13 0.55 3.15 5.47
CA TYR A 13 1.62 2.43 6.16
C TYR A 13 1.20 1.00 6.46
N LEU A 14 0.00 0.84 7.03
CA LEU A 14 -0.55 -0.48 7.34
C LEU A 14 -0.65 -1.33 6.07
N LEU A 15 -1.10 -0.73 4.96
CA LEU A 15 -1.18 -1.40 3.67
C LEU A 15 0.19 -1.88 3.19
N VAL A 16 1.20 -1.01 3.17
CA VAL A 16 2.54 -1.36 2.69
C VAL A 16 3.22 -2.36 3.63
N GLU A 17 3.05 -2.22 4.94
CA GLU A 17 3.57 -3.15 5.92
C GLU A 17 2.96 -4.55 5.76
N ALA A 18 1.64 -4.63 5.58
CA ALA A 18 0.95 -5.89 5.31
C ALA A 18 1.45 -6.53 4.01
N LEU A 19 1.59 -5.74 2.93
CA LEU A 19 2.11 -6.22 1.64
C LEU A 19 3.56 -6.73 1.71
N GLN A 20 4.38 -6.23 2.65
CA GLN A 20 5.72 -6.77 2.88
C GLN A 20 5.73 -8.10 3.65
N LYS A 21 4.68 -8.36 4.44
CA LYS A 21 4.57 -9.55 5.30
C LYS A 21 3.91 -10.72 4.60
N VAL A 22 3.08 -10.46 3.58
CA VAL A 22 2.46 -11.51 2.77
C VAL A 22 3.47 -12.13 1.81
N ASP A 23 3.40 -13.44 1.61
CA ASP A 23 4.21 -14.19 0.64
C ASP A 23 3.60 -14.11 -0.77
N ALA A 24 3.26 -12.90 -1.22
CA ALA A 24 2.68 -12.66 -2.54
C ALA A 24 3.78 -12.23 -3.52
N VAL A 25 3.84 -12.86 -4.70
CA VAL A 25 4.83 -12.52 -5.73
C VAL A 25 4.27 -11.59 -6.81
N CYS A 26 2.94 -11.51 -6.95
CA CYS A 26 2.25 -10.57 -7.80
C CYS A 26 0.96 -10.03 -7.17
N ILE A 27 0.32 -9.08 -7.84
CA ILE A 27 -0.89 -8.40 -7.36
C ILE A 27 -2.10 -9.36 -7.26
N GLU A 28 -2.11 -10.40 -8.09
CA GLU A 28 -3.15 -11.43 -8.12
C GLU A 28 -3.05 -12.42 -6.94
N ASP A 29 -1.85 -12.61 -6.38
CA ASP A 29 -1.60 -13.51 -5.26
C ASP A 29 -1.91 -12.88 -3.89
N VAL A 30 -2.15 -11.57 -3.87
CA VAL A 30 -2.54 -10.86 -2.65
C VAL A 30 -4.02 -11.14 -2.36
N ASP A 31 -4.29 -11.74 -1.20
CA ASP A 31 -5.65 -11.79 -0.64
C ASP A 31 -6.04 -10.42 -0.08
N TRP A 32 -6.57 -9.56 -0.94
CA TRP A 32 -6.93 -8.18 -0.59
C TRP A 32 -8.02 -8.12 0.48
N ASP A 33 -8.96 -9.08 0.50
CA ASP A 33 -10.11 -9.06 1.40
C ASP A 33 -9.74 -9.38 2.85
N SER A 34 -8.58 -10.03 3.07
CA SER A 34 -8.02 -10.30 4.39
C SER A 34 -6.76 -9.49 4.72
N LEU A 35 -6.35 -8.57 3.84
CA LEU A 35 -5.09 -7.84 3.98
C LEU A 35 -5.09 -6.84 5.15
N LEU A 36 -6.22 -6.17 5.39
CA LEU A 36 -6.42 -5.23 6.49
C LEU A 36 -7.80 -5.44 7.12
N ASP A 37 -7.86 -5.86 8.38
CA ASP A 37 -9.11 -6.22 9.06
C ASP A 37 -10.18 -5.10 9.07
N HIS A 38 -9.76 -3.84 9.04
CA HIS A 38 -10.64 -2.67 9.10
C HIS A 38 -10.96 -2.05 7.74
N ARG A 39 -10.48 -2.63 6.63
CA ARG A 39 -10.69 -2.12 5.26
C ARG A 39 -11.12 -3.23 4.32
N SER A 40 -12.02 -2.92 3.38
CA SER A 40 -12.37 -3.89 2.35
C SER A 40 -11.24 -4.06 1.34
N GLY A 41 -11.13 -5.26 0.76
CA GLY A 41 -10.11 -5.54 -0.23
C GLY A 41 -10.22 -4.66 -1.48
N GLU A 42 -11.43 -4.30 -1.89
CA GLU A 42 -11.65 -3.34 -2.97
C GLU A 42 -10.97 -1.99 -2.68
N VAL A 43 -11.15 -1.46 -1.47
CA VAL A 43 -10.57 -0.17 -1.06
C VAL A 43 -9.06 -0.28 -0.97
N CYS A 44 -8.52 -1.36 -0.39
CA CYS A 44 -7.08 -1.63 -0.34
C CYS A 44 -6.47 -1.65 -1.75
N ARG A 45 -7.10 -2.37 -2.68
CA ARG A 45 -6.63 -2.49 -4.07
C ARG A 45 -6.72 -1.17 -4.82
N GLN A 46 -7.79 -0.41 -4.64
CA GLN A 46 -7.92 0.93 -5.22
C GLN A 46 -6.81 1.85 -4.71
N ARG A 47 -6.50 1.80 -3.40
CA ARG A 47 -5.44 2.61 -2.83
C ARG A 47 -4.08 2.21 -3.35
N TRP A 48 -3.76 0.92 -3.37
CA TRP A 48 -2.52 0.39 -3.94
C TRP A 48 -2.29 0.92 -5.36
N ASN A 49 -3.32 0.87 -6.22
CA ASN A 49 -3.25 1.40 -7.57
C ASN A 49 -2.93 2.91 -7.62
N GLN A 50 -3.43 3.70 -6.67
CA GLN A 50 -3.08 5.13 -6.57
C GLN A 50 -1.62 5.33 -6.16
N MET A 51 -1.13 4.54 -5.20
CA MET A 51 0.26 4.61 -4.73
C MET A 51 1.25 4.21 -5.84
N VAL A 52 0.96 3.13 -6.55
CA VAL A 52 1.77 2.66 -7.69
C VAL A 52 1.79 3.68 -8.84
N ARG A 53 0.67 4.37 -9.10
CA ARG A 53 0.65 5.48 -10.08
C ARG A 53 1.51 6.66 -9.65
N ALA A 54 1.67 6.88 -8.33
CA ALA A 54 2.41 8.01 -7.79
C ALA A 54 3.94 7.80 -7.72
N ILE A 55 4.44 6.55 -7.77
CA ILE A 55 5.89 6.24 -7.73
C ILE A 55 6.61 6.42 -9.09
N GLY A 56 5.94 6.97 -10.10
CA GLY A 56 6.55 7.33 -11.39
C GLY A 56 7.09 6.13 -12.15
N GLY A 57 8.36 6.20 -12.59
CA GLY A 57 9.01 5.14 -13.39
C GLY A 57 9.11 3.78 -12.69
N HIS A 58 8.87 3.72 -11.38
CA HIS A 58 8.81 2.45 -10.66
C HIS A 58 7.49 1.70 -10.86
N ARG A 59 6.48 2.33 -11.47
CA ARG A 59 5.19 1.70 -11.81
C ARG A 59 5.32 0.48 -12.73
N GLU A 60 6.30 0.48 -13.63
CA GLU A 60 6.48 -0.60 -14.61
C GLU A 60 7.32 -1.76 -14.06
N LYS A 61 7.86 -1.59 -12.84
CA LYS A 61 8.64 -2.63 -12.17
C LYS A 61 7.75 -3.77 -11.67
N PRO A 62 8.31 -4.96 -11.42
CA PRO A 62 7.62 -6.05 -10.76
C PRO A 62 6.99 -5.64 -9.42
N PHE A 63 5.92 -6.35 -9.04
CA PHE A 63 5.19 -6.11 -7.79
C PHE A 63 6.10 -6.03 -6.56
N ILE A 64 7.02 -6.98 -6.41
CA ILE A 64 7.98 -7.03 -5.28
C ILE A 64 8.82 -5.75 -5.22
N GLU A 65 9.32 -5.26 -6.36
CA GLU A 65 10.09 -4.01 -6.41
C GLU A 65 9.21 -2.78 -6.10
N GLN A 66 7.94 -2.78 -6.53
CA GLN A 66 7.00 -1.71 -6.17
C GLN A 66 6.76 -1.66 -4.66
N VAL A 67 6.56 -2.83 -4.03
CA VAL A 67 6.41 -2.96 -2.57
C VAL A 67 7.65 -2.46 -1.86
N GLU A 68 8.85 -2.81 -2.32
CA GLU A 68 10.11 -2.35 -1.73
C GLU A 68 10.31 -0.83 -1.86
N VAL A 69 9.99 -0.25 -3.03
CA VAL A 69 10.06 1.21 -3.23
C VAL A 69 9.10 1.92 -2.30
N LEU A 70 7.88 1.41 -2.17
CA LEU A 70 6.87 1.99 -1.30
C LEU A 70 7.21 1.79 0.17
N SER A 71 7.77 0.66 0.60
CA SER A 71 8.15 0.45 2.01
C SER A 71 9.25 1.40 2.46
N ARG A 72 10.25 1.64 1.61
CA ARG A 72 11.27 2.67 1.85
C ARG A 72 10.65 4.07 1.94
N ARG A 73 9.63 4.35 1.12
CA ARG A 73 8.93 5.64 1.13
C ARG A 73 8.01 5.78 2.33
N TYR A 74 7.38 4.72 2.82
CA TYR A 74 6.38 4.71 3.89
C TYR A 74 6.94 4.04 5.16
N CYS A 75 8.22 4.26 5.47
CA CYS A 75 8.83 3.70 6.68
C CYS A 75 7.98 4.06 7.93
N PRO A 76 7.57 3.08 8.76
CA PRO A 76 6.71 3.30 9.93
C PRO A 76 7.25 4.35 10.91
N GLU A 77 8.57 4.45 11.04
CA GLU A 77 9.24 5.41 11.93
C GLU A 77 9.04 6.88 11.50
N MET A 78 8.64 7.12 10.25
CA MET A 78 8.48 8.47 9.69
C MET A 78 7.04 9.01 9.83
N ILE A 79 6.11 8.26 10.44
CA ILE A 79 4.70 8.64 10.61
C ILE A 79 4.56 9.95 11.40
N GLU A 80 5.32 10.11 12.48
CA GLU A 80 5.25 11.29 13.36
C GLU A 80 5.71 12.60 12.66
N TYR A 81 6.41 12.47 11.53
CA TYR A 81 7.03 13.59 10.81
C TYR A 81 6.22 14.07 9.60
N ARG A 82 5.12 13.41 9.25
CA ARG A 82 4.23 13.85 8.16
C ARG A 82 3.07 14.66 8.73
N LYS A 83 3.27 15.98 8.82
CA LYS A 83 2.23 16.97 9.11
C LYS A 83 1.83 17.71 7.83
#